data_AF-A0A853EL07-F1
#
_entry.id   AF-A0A853EL07-F1
#
_cell.length_a   1.000
_cell.length_b   1.000
_cell.length_c   1.000
_cell.angle_alpha   90.00
_cell.angle_beta   90.00
_cell.angle_gamma   90.00
#
_symmetry.space_group_name_H-M   'P 1'
#
loop_
_entity.id
_entity.type
_entity.pdbx_description
1 polymer ?
#
loop_
_entity_poly.entity_id
_entity_poly.type
_entity_poly.pdbx_seq_one_letter_code
_entity_poly.pdbx_strand_id
1 'polypeptide(L)' 'MTLLLPSLQAERIRSAVVDYLSTTFALTDAESRSALADFLESPDRGVFTGPFVRLRLPYQPSGSAGAALDWT' A
#
# COMPACT_ATOMS: atom_id res chain seq x y z
N MET A 1 -3.51 3.24 27.09
CA MET A 1 -2.60 3.23 25.93
C MET A 1 -3.22 2.35 24.87
N THR A 2 -3.66 2.93 23.74
CA THR A 2 -4.26 2.16 22.65
C THR A 2 -3.16 1.40 21.94
N LEU A 3 -3.23 0.07 21.90
CA LEU A 3 -2.34 -0.76 21.07
C LEU A 3 -2.58 -0.36 19.61
N LEU A 4 -1.62 0.36 19.01
CA LEU A 4 -1.56 0.54 17.56
C LEU A 4 -1.25 -0.81 16.95
N LEU A 5 -2.29 -1.54 16.54
CA LEU A 5 -2.17 -2.82 15.84
C LEU A 5 -1.93 -2.50 14.35
N PRO A 6 -0.69 -2.55 13.84
CA PRO A 6 -0.38 -2.01 12.51
C PRO A 6 -1.11 -2.77 11.40
N SER A 7 -1.33 -4.07 11.58
CA SER A 7 -2.14 -4.90 10.68
C SER A 7 -3.60 -4.45 10.61
N LEU A 8 -4.20 -4.11 11.75
CA LEU A 8 -5.58 -3.59 11.81
C LEU A 8 -5.67 -2.19 11.18
N GLN A 9 -4.65 -1.35 11.38
CA GLN A 9 -4.61 -0.03 10.77
C GLN A 9 -4.39 -0.08 9.26
N ALA A 10 -3.57 -1.00 8.77
CA ALA A 10 -3.33 -1.18 7.35
C ALA A 10 -4.63 -1.44 6.59
N GLU A 11 -5.50 -2.31 7.10
CA GLU A 11 -6.80 -2.57 6.47
C GLU A 11 -7.70 -1.34 6.47
N ARG A 12 -7.73 -0.58 7.58
CA ARG A 12 -8.50 0.66 7.66
C ARG A 12 -7.99 1.72 6.69
N ILE A 13 -6.68 1.85 6.52
CA ILE A 13 -6.07 2.79 5.58
C ILE A 13 -6.39 2.37 4.15
N ARG A 14 -6.27 1.08 3.83
CA ARG A 14 -6.63 0.53 2.53
C ARG A 14 -8.06 0.88 2.15
N SER A 15 -9.03 0.53 3.00
CA SER A 15 -10.45 0.85 2.78
C SER A 15 -10.68 2.35 2.57
N ALA A 16 -10.09 3.20 3.42
CA ALA A 16 -10.24 4.65 3.29
C ALA A 16 -9.68 5.21 1.97
N VAL A 17 -8.55 4.67 1.49
CA VAL A 17 -7.98 5.07 0.20
C VAL A 17 -8.85 4.61 -0.97
N VAL A 18 -9.37 3.39 -0.93
CA VAL A 18 -10.29 2.89 -1.97
C VAL A 18 -11.54 3.76 -2.07
N ASP A 19 -12.17 4.06 -0.92
CA ASP A 19 -13.36 4.91 -0.86
C ASP A 19 -13.09 6.32 -1.38
N TYR A 20 -11.97 6.91 -0.98
CA TYR A 20 -11.58 8.25 -1.41
C TYR A 20 -11.35 8.32 -2.93
N LEU A 21 -10.63 7.36 -3.51
CA LEU A 21 -10.34 7.36 -4.95
C LEU A 21 -11.61 7.08 -5.76
N SER A 22 -12.46 6.17 -5.29
CA SER A 22 -13.73 5.82 -5.96
C SER A 22 -14.71 7.00 -6.01
N THR A 23 -14.73 7.83 -4.96
CA THR A 23 -15.58 9.02 -4.89
C THR A 23 -14.96 10.21 -5.63
N THR A 24 -13.65 10.43 -5.50
CA THR A 24 -12.96 11.61 -6.08
C THR A 24 -12.92 11.55 -7.60
N PHE A 25 -12.64 10.39 -8.20
CA PHE A 25 -12.53 10.30 -9.66
C PHE A 25 -13.86 10.25 -10.37
N ALA A 26 -14.98 10.07 -9.64
CA ALA A 26 -16.36 10.11 -10.15
C ALA A 26 -16.50 9.51 -11.57
N LEU A 27 -15.85 8.35 -11.79
CA LEU A 27 -15.70 7.75 -13.11
C LEU A 27 -17.10 7.58 -13.72
N THR A 28 -17.35 8.20 -14.87
CA THR A 28 -18.69 8.20 -15.49
C THR A 28 -18.96 6.86 -16.16
N ASP A 29 -17.90 6.21 -16.64
CA ASP A 29 -17.92 4.90 -17.24
C ASP A 29 -17.90 3.78 -16.16
N ALA A 30 -18.82 2.82 -16.31
CA ALA A 30 -18.97 1.72 -15.36
C ALA A 30 -17.83 0.71 -15.45
N GLU A 31 -17.28 0.49 -16.65
CA GLU A 31 -16.15 -0.42 -16.87
C GLU A 31 -14.89 0.10 -16.18
N SER A 32 -14.57 1.38 -16.38
CA SER A 32 -13.45 2.07 -15.72
C SER A 32 -13.56 2.02 -14.20
N ARG A 33 -14.77 2.17 -13.65
CA ARG A 33 -15.01 2.07 -12.20
C ARG A 33 -14.74 0.65 -11.69
N SER A 34 -15.22 -0.36 -12.41
CA SER A 34 -14.96 -1.76 -12.07
C SER A 34 -13.46 -2.06 -12.12
N ALA A 35 -12.78 -1.66 -13.19
CA ALA A 35 -11.35 -1.90 -13.36
C ALA A 35 -10.51 -1.21 -12.26
N LEU A 36 -10.88 -0.01 -11.84
CA LEU A 36 -10.23 0.68 -10.73
C LEU A 36 -10.47 -0.05 -9.40
N ALA A 37 -11.70 -0.47 -9.13
CA ALA A 37 -12.01 -1.24 -7.92
C ALA A 37 -11.25 -2.58 -7.90
N ASP A 38 -11.27 -3.33 -9.01
CA ASP A 38 -10.55 -4.60 -9.17
C ASP A 38 -9.04 -4.42 -8.96
N PHE A 39 -8.46 -3.34 -9.49
CA PHE A 39 -7.05 -3.03 -9.30
C PHE A 39 -6.71 -2.66 -7.85
N LEU A 40 -7.53 -1.85 -7.18
CA LEU A 40 -7.28 -1.46 -5.80
C LEU A 40 -7.56 -2.60 -4.81
N GLU A 41 -8.50 -3.48 -5.14
CA GLU A 41 -8.92 -4.57 -4.27
C GLU A 41 -8.14 -5.88 -4.49
N SER A 42 -7.41 -6.01 -5.62
CA SER A 42 -6.64 -7.20 -5.93
C SER A 42 -5.54 -7.47 -4.89
N PRO A 43 -5.52 -8.66 -4.25
CA PRO A 43 -4.50 -9.03 -3.27
C PRO A 43 -3.16 -9.43 -3.91
N ASP A 44 -3.16 -9.84 -5.18
CA ASP A 44 -2.02 -10.40 -5.91
C ASP A 44 -1.43 -9.44 -6.96
N ARG A 45 -2.27 -8.62 -7.59
CA ARG A 45 -1.90 -7.69 -8.67
C ARG A 45 -2.23 -6.24 -8.36
N GLY A 46 -2.80 -5.96 -7.19
CA GLY A 46 -3.18 -4.62 -6.79
C GLY A 46 -2.03 -3.80 -6.22
N VAL A 47 -2.30 -2.51 -6.02
CA VAL A 47 -1.30 -1.54 -5.52
C VAL A 47 -0.94 -1.78 -4.04
N PHE A 48 -1.84 -2.39 -3.26
CA PHE A 48 -1.62 -2.67 -1.85
C PHE A 48 -0.98 -4.04 -1.67
N THR A 49 0.35 -4.06 -1.64
CA THR A 49 1.09 -5.27 -1.30
C THR A 49 1.00 -5.48 0.22
N GLY A 50 0.35 -6.57 0.65
CA GLY A 50 0.18 -7.17 2.00
C GLY A 50 0.48 -6.39 3.30
N PRO A 51 -0.06 -6.82 4.45
CA PRO A 51 0.36 -6.28 5.75
C PRO A 51 1.80 -6.74 6.04
N PHE A 52 2.79 -5.94 5.62
CA PHE A 52 4.18 -6.23 5.90
C PHE A 52 4.44 -6.08 7.40
N VAL A 53 4.64 -7.21 8.09
CA VAL A 53 5.21 -7.19 9.43
C VAL A 53 6.65 -6.74 9.27
N ARG A 54 6.95 -5.53 9.76
CA ARG A 54 8.31 -5.01 9.78
C ARG A 54 9.08 -5.76 10.87
N LEU A 55 9.68 -6.89 10.51
CA LEU A 55 10.37 -7.79 11.45
C LEU A 55 11.65 -7.22 12.07
N ARG A 56 12.01 -5.93 11.84
CA ARG A 56 13.24 -5.23 12.24
C ARG A 56 14.23 -6.16 12.96
N LEU A 57 14.93 -7.00 12.20
CA LEU A 57 16.26 -7.42 12.64
C LEU A 57 17.07 -6.12 12.77
N PRO A 58 17.93 -5.97 13.79
CA PRO A 58 18.80 -4.81 13.86
C PRO A 58 19.54 -4.71 12.52
N TYR A 59 19.35 -3.59 11.82
CA TYR A 59 20.03 -3.36 10.55
C TYR A 59 21.54 -3.46 10.81
N GLN A 60 22.23 -4.37 10.13
CA GLN A 60 23.68 -4.32 10.10
C GLN A 60 24.09 -3.03 9.36
N PRO A 61 25.01 -2.22 9.90
CA PRO A 61 25.53 -1.08 9.18
C PRO A 61 26.17 -1.57 7.88
N SER A 62 25.82 -0.96 6.74
CA SER A 62 26.47 -1.27 5.47
C SER A 62 27.92 -0.80 5.53
N GLY A 63 28.87 -1.67 5.19
CA GLY A 63 30.31 -1.36 5.21
C GLY A 63 30.72 -0.30 4.16
N SER A 64 29.85 0.01 3.19
CA SER A 64 30.04 1.11 2.26
C SER A 64 28.68 1.61 1.77
N ALA A 65 28.43 2.91 1.90
CA ALA A 65 27.23 3.59 1.41
C ALA A 65 27.42 4.09 -0.04
N GLY A 66 28.07 3.29 -0.88
CA GLY A 66 28.69 3.80 -2.11
C GLY A 66 27.94 3.62 -3.42
N ALA A 67 26.97 2.70 -3.52
CA ALA A 67 26.41 2.36 -4.85
C ALA A 67 24.97 1.83 -4.83
N ALA A 68 24.23 2.00 -3.73
CA ALA A 68 22.94 1.32 -3.58
C ALA A 68 21.77 2.02 -4.30
N LEU A 69 21.93 3.24 -4.82
CA LEU A 69 20.84 3.96 -5.47
C LEU A 69 21.39 4.94 -6.53
N ASP A 70 22.03 4.41 -7.56
CA ASP A 70 22.26 5.17 -8.81
C ASP A 70 21.01 5.02 -9.68
N TRP A 71 20.04 5.92 -9.49
CA TRP A 71 18.84 6.04 -10.33
C TRP A 71 18.98 7.19 -11.35
N THR A 72 20.21 7.47 -11.79
CA THR A 72 20.48 8.30 -12.97
C THR A 72 20.26 7.54 -14.26
#